data_AF-A0AA42XX82-F1
#
_entry.id   AF-A0AA42XX82-F1
#
_cell.length_a   1.000
_cell.length_b   1.000
_cell.length_c   1.000
_cell.angle_alpha   90.00
_cell.angle_beta   90.00
_cell.angle_gamma   90.00
#
_symmetry.space_group_name_H-M   'P 1'
#
loop_
_entity.id
_entity.type
_entity.pdbx_description
1 polymer ?
#
loop_
_entity_poly.entity_id
_entity_poly.type
_entity_poly.pdbx_seq_one_letter_code
_entity_poly.pdbx_strand_id
1 'polypeptide(L)'
;MSLDATARRRYARQLLLSEIGEAGQERLCGAGFRRGVEGDADAYAVAAEYLRRAGCLESEGEGASVRVATTEAVMHFAGKASLRAPAVAVIGAFAAVEHLKEALGVGQPHAFPSNLTLQPKRGQSPFSRG
;
A
#
# COMPACT_ATOMS: atom_id res chain seq x y z
N MET A 1 -14.71 -3.15 -18.25
CA MET A 1 -15.95 -3.45 -17.50
C MET A 1 -16.47 -2.10 -17.00
N SER A 2 -17.68 -1.69 -17.38
CA SER A 2 -18.14 -0.33 -17.06
C SER A 2 -18.67 -0.20 -15.63
N LEU A 3 -18.42 0.94 -14.97
CA LEU A 3 -18.91 1.20 -13.62
C LEU A 3 -20.41 1.49 -13.59
N ASP A 4 -21.15 0.64 -12.86
CA ASP A 4 -22.56 0.89 -12.56
C ASP A 4 -22.75 2.07 -11.57
N ALA A 5 -24.00 2.47 -11.34
CA ALA A 5 -24.34 3.59 -10.45
C ALA A 5 -23.99 3.34 -8.98
N THR A 6 -23.85 2.09 -8.55
CA THR A 6 -23.47 1.73 -7.18
C THR A 6 -21.96 1.88 -7.01
N ALA A 7 -21.17 1.37 -7.96
CA ALA A 7 -19.73 1.53 -8.02
C ALA A 7 -19.33 3.00 -8.13
N ARG A 8 -20.00 3.79 -8.99
CA ARG A 8 -19.77 5.24 -9.10
C ARG A 8 -19.98 5.97 -7.78
N ARG A 9 -21.02 5.61 -7.02
CA ARG A 9 -21.28 6.20 -5.68
C ARG A 9 -20.23 5.79 -4.67
N ARG A 10 -19.83 4.51 -4.66
CA ARG A 10 -18.79 3.99 -3.76
C ARG A 10 -17.44 4.69 -4.00
N TYR A 11 -17.04 4.87 -5.25
CA TYR A 11 -15.74 5.41 -5.63
C TYR A 11 -15.75 6.90 -5.96
N ALA A 12 -16.83 7.62 -5.66
CA ALA A 12 -17.03 9.01 -6.07
C ALA A 12 -15.83 9.93 -5.75
N ARG A 13 -15.17 9.74 -4.60
CA ARG A 13 -13.98 10.53 -4.23
C ARG A 13 -12.74 10.16 -5.03
N GLN A 14 -12.57 8.89 -5.39
CA GLN A 14 -11.44 8.41 -6.20
C GLN A 14 -11.59 8.87 -7.65
N LEU A 15 -12.83 8.91 -8.18
CA LEU A 15 -13.13 9.38 -9.53
C LEU A 15 -12.77 10.85 -9.78
N LEU A 16 -12.66 11.67 -8.72
CA LEU A 16 -12.25 13.08 -8.83
C LEU A 16 -10.73 13.25 -9.05
N LEU A 17 -9.93 12.19 -8.84
CA LEU A 17 -8.49 12.23 -9.05
C LEU A 17 -8.19 12.01 -10.54
N SER A 18 -7.42 12.92 -11.14
CA SER A 18 -7.07 12.90 -12.57
C SER A 18 -6.39 11.60 -13.02
N GLU A 19 -5.59 11.01 -12.13
CA GLU A 19 -4.82 9.79 -12.34
C GLU A 19 -5.71 8.54 -12.31
N ILE A 20 -6.90 8.64 -11.71
CA ILE A 20 -7.87 7.55 -11.61
C ILE A 20 -8.99 7.79 -12.63
N GLY A 21 -9.86 8.76 -12.41
CA GLY A 21 -11.07 8.95 -13.24
C GLY A 21 -11.91 7.67 -13.38
N GLU A 22 -12.83 7.64 -14.33
CA GLU A 22 -13.62 6.41 -14.60
C GLU A 22 -12.74 5.28 -15.12
N ALA A 23 -11.91 5.53 -16.13
CA ALA A 23 -11.09 4.50 -16.76
C ALA A 23 -10.04 3.88 -15.82
N GLY A 24 -9.44 4.66 -14.92
CA GLY A 24 -8.54 4.13 -13.90
C GLY A 24 -9.30 3.32 -12.85
N GLN A 25 -10.47 3.77 -12.43
CA GLN A 25 -11.28 2.99 -11.49
C GLN A 25 -11.77 1.66 -12.10
N GLU A 26 -12.11 1.63 -13.38
CA GLU A 26 -12.41 0.37 -14.09
C GLU A 26 -11.21 -0.58 -14.12
N ARG A 27 -10.00 -0.05 -14.33
CA ARG A 27 -8.76 -0.84 -14.26
C ARG A 27 -8.53 -1.39 -12.86
N LEU A 28 -8.73 -0.58 -11.81
CA LEU A 28 -8.61 -1.03 -10.42
C LEU A 28 -9.60 -2.15 -10.10
N CYS A 29 -10.87 -2.01 -10.52
CA CYS A 29 -11.89 -3.04 -10.33
C CYS A 29 -11.59 -4.35 -11.07
N GLY A 30 -10.87 -4.29 -12.19
CA GLY A 30 -10.40 -5.46 -12.93
C GLY A 30 -9.06 -6.03 -12.44
N ALA A 31 -8.36 -5.33 -11.54
CA ALA A 31 -7.05 -5.75 -11.06
C ALA A 31 -7.18 -6.76 -9.92
N GLY A 32 -6.63 -7.96 -10.14
CA GLY A 32 -6.50 -9.00 -9.12
C GLY A 32 -5.16 -8.89 -8.38
N PHE A 33 -5.17 -9.10 -7.07
CA PHE A 33 -3.96 -9.14 -6.24
C PHE A 33 -3.93 -10.36 -5.32
N ARG A 34 -2.72 -10.79 -4.95
CA ARG A 34 -2.51 -11.92 -4.03
C ARG A 34 -1.35 -11.70 -3.09
N ARG A 35 -1.30 -12.52 -2.03
CA ARG A 35 -0.18 -12.52 -1.09
C ARG A 35 1.08 -13.09 -1.74
N GLY A 36 2.20 -12.38 -1.56
CA GLY A 36 3.53 -12.89 -1.89
C GLY A 36 4.07 -13.87 -0.85
N VAL A 37 5.04 -14.70 -1.23
CA VAL A 37 5.55 -15.79 -0.37
C VAL A 37 6.36 -15.26 0.83
N GLU A 38 7.13 -14.19 0.63
CA GLU A 38 8.14 -13.72 1.59
C GLU A 38 7.71 -12.49 2.41
N GLY A 39 6.56 -11.88 2.08
CA GLY A 39 6.10 -10.64 2.71
C GLY A 39 5.56 -10.85 4.12
N ASP A 40 5.83 -9.89 5.02
CA ASP A 40 5.25 -9.85 6.37
C ASP A 40 3.72 -9.90 6.29
N ALA A 41 3.12 -10.80 7.06
CA ALA A 41 1.69 -11.10 6.99
C ALA A 41 0.82 -9.94 7.44
N ASP A 42 1.23 -9.19 8.47
CA ASP A 42 0.45 -8.08 9.00
C ASP A 42 0.54 -6.87 8.06
N ALA A 43 1.73 -6.61 7.50
CA ALA A 43 1.90 -5.56 6.50
C ALA A 43 1.11 -5.88 5.22
N TYR A 44 1.04 -7.17 4.83
CA TYR A 44 0.15 -7.60 3.76
C TYR A 44 -1.32 -7.37 4.09
N ALA A 45 -1.78 -7.70 5.31
CA ALA A 45 -3.16 -7.49 5.69
C ALA A 45 -3.58 -6.01 5.58
N VAL A 46 -2.69 -5.09 5.97
CA VAL A 46 -2.88 -3.65 5.76
C VAL A 46 -2.95 -3.32 4.27
N ALA A 47 -2.01 -3.82 3.46
CA ALA A 47 -2.01 -3.56 2.02
C ALA A 47 -3.31 -4.06 1.35
N ALA A 48 -3.73 -5.28 1.68
CA ALA A 48 -4.95 -5.90 1.18
C ALA A 48 -6.22 -5.10 1.57
N GLU A 49 -6.25 -4.50 2.76
CA GLU A 49 -7.34 -3.60 3.14
C GLU A 49 -7.42 -2.37 2.23
N TYR A 50 -6.29 -1.71 1.96
CA TYR A 50 -6.25 -0.56 1.06
C TYR A 50 -6.66 -0.93 -0.37
N LEU A 51 -6.17 -2.06 -0.88
CA LEU A 51 -6.48 -2.54 -2.24
C LEU A 51 -7.97 -2.87 -2.40
N ARG A 52 -8.60 -3.56 -1.43
CA ARG A 52 -10.05 -3.81 -1.43
C ARG A 52 -10.87 -2.53 -1.37
N ARG A 53 -10.40 -1.52 -0.63
CA ARG A 53 -11.05 -0.19 -0.58
C ARG A 53 -10.88 0.60 -1.88
N ALA A 54 -9.79 0.40 -2.61
CA ALA A 54 -9.57 0.95 -3.95
C ALA A 54 -10.36 0.21 -5.05
N GLY A 55 -10.91 -0.97 -4.73
CA GLY A 55 -11.76 -1.76 -5.63
C GLY A 55 -11.08 -2.97 -6.25
N CYS A 56 -9.80 -3.22 -5.96
CA CYS A 56 -9.09 -4.40 -6.45
C CYS A 56 -9.63 -5.69 -5.80
N LEU A 57 -9.47 -6.79 -6.52
CA LEU A 57 -9.99 -8.11 -6.13
C LEU A 57 -8.88 -8.95 -5.53
N GLU A 58 -9.08 -9.42 -4.30
CA GLU A 58 -8.18 -10.39 -3.68
C GLU A 58 -8.43 -11.77 -4.31
N SER A 59 -7.36 -12.44 -4.72
CA SER A 59 -7.41 -13.74 -5.37
C SER A 59 -6.37 -14.67 -4.76
N GLU A 60 -6.73 -15.93 -4.57
CA GLU A 60 -5.85 -16.93 -3.95
C GLU A 60 -4.76 -17.43 -4.92
N GLY A 61 -4.94 -17.30 -6.24
CA GLY A 61 -4.00 -17.81 -7.24
C GLY A 61 -3.80 -16.93 -8.48
N GLU A 62 -4.83 -16.21 -8.90
CA GLU A 62 -4.83 -15.41 -10.12
C GLU A 62 -4.79 -13.92 -9.77
N GLY A 63 -3.59 -13.35 -9.72
CA GLY A 63 -3.40 -11.94 -9.38
C GLY A 63 -1.94 -11.55 -9.26
N ALA A 64 -1.67 -10.26 -9.38
CA ALA A 64 -0.33 -9.73 -9.19
C ALA A 64 0.08 -9.85 -7.71
N SER A 65 1.28 -10.37 -7.46
CA SER A 65 1.80 -10.51 -6.11
C SER A 65 2.06 -9.13 -5.51
N VAL A 66 1.43 -8.82 -4.38
CA VAL A 66 1.71 -7.57 -3.66
C VAL A 66 3.13 -7.63 -3.09
N ARG A 67 3.95 -6.65 -3.44
CA ARG A 67 5.35 -6.53 -2.99
C ARG A 67 5.39 -5.89 -1.61
N VAL A 68 5.31 -6.72 -0.58
CA VAL A 68 5.43 -6.31 0.82
C VAL A 68 6.83 -6.64 1.31
N ALA A 69 7.40 -5.78 2.16
CA ALA A 69 8.70 -6.05 2.77
C ALA A 69 8.65 -7.26 3.71
N THR A 70 9.80 -7.91 3.93
CA THR A 70 9.90 -9.06 4.84
C THR A 70 9.77 -8.64 6.30
N THR A 71 9.54 -9.60 7.20
CA THR A 71 9.48 -9.38 8.65
C THR A 71 10.75 -8.69 9.18
N GLU A 72 11.92 -9.05 8.66
CA GLU A 72 13.20 -8.46 9.05
C GLU A 72 13.26 -6.97 8.65
N ALA A 73 12.81 -6.64 7.45
CA ALA A 73 12.75 -5.26 6.98
C ALA A 73 11.73 -4.43 7.77
N VAL A 74 10.58 -5.01 8.14
CA VAL A 74 9.60 -4.37 9.03
C VAL A 74 10.22 -4.06 10.39
N MET A 75 10.94 -5.02 10.98
CA MET A 75 11.60 -4.82 12.27
C MET A 75 12.76 -3.83 12.19
N HIS A 76 13.50 -3.81 11.07
CA HIS A 76 14.52 -2.80 10.81
C HIS A 76 13.92 -1.40 10.77
N PHE A 77 12.85 -1.21 9.99
CA PHE A 77 12.15 0.07 9.89
C PHE A 77 11.56 0.49 11.25
N ALA A 78 10.99 -0.43 12.01
CA ALA A 78 10.50 -0.17 13.36
C ALA A 78 11.62 0.29 14.31
N GLY A 79 12.81 -0.33 14.21
CA GLY A 79 13.97 -0.11 15.06
C GLY A 79 13.82 -0.56 16.52
N LYS A 80 12.58 -0.77 17.01
CA LYS A 80 12.22 -1.31 18.33
C LYS A 80 10.92 -2.10 18.21
N ALA A 81 10.78 -3.16 19.00
CA ALA A 81 9.59 -4.03 18.98
C ALA A 81 8.28 -3.27 19.28
N SER A 82 8.31 -2.27 20.17
CA SER A 82 7.13 -1.44 20.49
C SER A 82 6.61 -0.61 19.31
N LEU A 83 7.42 -0.42 18.26
CA LEU A 83 7.06 0.31 17.05
C LEU A 83 6.70 -0.61 15.88
N ARG A 84 6.55 -1.92 16.10
CA ARG A 84 6.23 -2.86 15.02
C ARG A 84 4.88 -2.55 14.37
N ALA A 85 3.84 -2.29 15.15
CA ALA A 85 2.50 -1.99 14.62
C ALA A 85 2.46 -0.76 13.69
N PRO A 86 3.02 0.41 14.06
CA PRO A 86 3.10 1.53 13.13
C PRO A 86 4.01 1.25 11.93
N ALA A 87 5.10 0.48 12.09
CA ALA A 87 5.96 0.09 10.98
C ALA A 87 5.20 -0.76 9.94
N VAL A 88 4.44 -1.76 10.41
CA VAL A 88 3.52 -2.58 9.61
C VAL A 88 2.53 -1.71 8.84
N ALA A 89 1.90 -0.74 9.51
CA ALA A 89 0.92 0.13 8.87
C ALA A 89 1.52 0.96 7.72
N VAL A 90 2.70 1.55 7.93
CA VAL A 90 3.40 2.35 6.91
C VAL A 90 3.86 1.49 5.74
N ILE A 91 4.49 0.34 6.01
CA ILE A 91 5.00 -0.56 4.97
C ILE A 91 3.84 -1.14 4.15
N GLY A 92 2.75 -1.55 4.82
CA GLY A 92 1.55 -2.04 4.14
C GLY A 92 0.88 -0.98 3.27
N ALA A 93 0.72 0.24 3.78
CA ALA A 93 0.18 1.35 3.00
C ALA A 93 1.07 1.70 1.79
N PHE A 94 2.39 1.71 1.96
CA PHE A 94 3.34 1.90 0.86
C PHE A 94 3.16 0.80 -0.20
N ALA A 95 3.17 -0.47 0.21
CA ALA A 95 2.99 -1.59 -0.71
C ALA A 95 1.68 -1.51 -1.51
N ALA A 96 0.58 -1.09 -0.87
CA ALA A 96 -0.68 -0.86 -1.56
C ALA A 96 -0.58 0.25 -2.61
N VAL A 97 0.03 1.40 -2.27
CA VAL A 97 0.20 2.51 -3.21
C VAL A 97 1.06 2.12 -4.41
N GLU A 98 2.16 1.41 -4.18
CA GLU A 98 3.03 0.94 -5.28
C GLU A 98 2.31 -0.06 -6.20
N HIS A 99 1.44 -0.90 -5.63
CA HIS A 99 0.59 -1.79 -6.41
C HIS A 99 -0.49 -1.04 -7.20
N LEU A 100 -1.12 -0.03 -6.61
CA LEU A 100 -2.11 0.82 -7.30
C LEU A 100 -1.49 1.58 -8.47
N LYS A 101 -0.26 2.09 -8.30
CA LYS A 101 0.52 2.71 -9.37
C LYS A 101 0.69 1.76 -10.56
N GLU A 102 1.10 0.52 -10.26
CA GLU A 102 1.26 -0.53 -11.27
C GLU A 102 -0.05 -0.83 -12.00
N ALA A 103 -1.15 -1.04 -11.25
CA ALA A 103 -2.46 -1.34 -11.81
C ALA A 103 -3.04 -0.20 -12.68
N LEU A 104 -2.77 1.05 -12.30
CA LEU A 104 -3.21 2.24 -13.04
C LEU A 104 -2.26 2.60 -14.21
N GLY A 105 -1.06 2.01 -14.25
CA GLY A 105 -0.01 2.40 -15.18
C GLY A 105 0.50 3.83 -14.95
N VAL A 106 0.48 4.29 -13.70
CA VAL A 106 0.90 5.65 -13.31
C VAL A 106 2.20 5.59 -12.50
N GLY A 107 3.25 6.22 -13.02
CA GLY A 107 4.57 6.20 -12.40
C GLY A 107 5.26 4.83 -12.49
N GLN A 108 6.40 4.69 -11.80
CA GLN A 108 7.12 3.44 -11.68
C GLN A 108 7.03 2.94 -10.23
N PRO A 109 6.65 1.68 -10.01
CA PRO A 109 6.64 1.12 -8.66
C PRO A 109 8.04 1.00 -8.08
N HIS A 110 8.22 1.38 -6.82
CA HIS A 110 9.49 1.32 -6.12
C HIS A 110 9.48 0.31 -4.97
N ALA A 111 10.68 -0.15 -4.57
CA ALA A 111 10.85 -0.92 -3.36
C ALA A 111 10.80 0.00 -2.12
N PHE A 112 10.40 -0.55 -0.98
CA PHE A 112 10.44 0.21 0.27
C PHE A 112 11.89 0.59 0.59
N PRO A 113 12.20 1.87 0.92
CA PRO A 113 13.58 2.29 1.15
C PRO A 113 14.19 1.60 2.38
N SER A 114 15.33 0.95 2.19
CA SER A 114 15.99 0.15 3.23
C SER A 114 16.72 0.98 4.30
N ASN A 115 16.91 2.28 4.07
CA ASN A 115 17.64 3.19 4.95
C ASN A 115 16.73 4.01 5.88
N LEU A 116 15.41 3.81 5.82
CA LEU A 116 14.45 4.51 6.68
C LEU A 116 14.28 3.76 8.00
N THR A 117 14.04 4.53 9.07
CA THR A 117 13.60 4.00 10.37
C THR A 117 12.59 4.97 10.98
N LEU A 118 11.72 4.47 11.87
CA LEU A 118 10.79 5.31 12.65
C LEU A 118 11.48 6.06 13.80
N GLN A 119 12.78 5.81 14.04
CA GLN A 119 13.51 6.49 15.09
C GLN A 119 14.05 7.84 14.56
N PRO A 120 13.96 8.91 15.37
CA PRO A 120 14.69 10.13 15.05
C PRO A 120 16.18 9.82 14.99
N LYS A 121 16.88 10.37 13.99
CA LYS A 121 18.35 10.32 13.94
C LYS A 121 18.88 10.89 15.26
N ARG A 122 19.72 10.13 15.98
CA ARG A 122 20.36 10.59 17.21
C ARG A 122 20.95 12.00 16.98
N GLY A 123 20.51 12.98 17.76
CA GLY A 123 20.96 14.38 17.65
C GLY A 123 19.96 15.36 17.03
N GLN A 124 18.87 14.90 16.42
CA GLN A 124 17.74 15.77 16.03
C GLN A 124 16.66 15.72 17.11
N SER A 125 16.71 16.65 18.08
CA SER A 125 15.54 16.95 18.89
C SER A 125 14.52 17.67 18.01
N PRO A 126 13.25 17.21 17.89
CA PRO A 126 12.20 17.97 17.21
C PRO A 126 11.82 19.24 17.98
N PHE A 127 12.25 19.35 19.23
CA PHE A 127 12.07 20.52 20.07
C PHE A 127 13.44 21.13 20.36
N SER A 128 13.72 22.30 19.77
CA SER A 128 14.78 23.18 20.24
C SER A 128 14.58 23.37 21.74
N ARG A 129 15.60 23.08 22.56
CA ARG A 129 15.56 23.48 23.97
C ARG A 129 15.52 25.01 23.99
N GLY A 130 14.34 25.57 24.24
CA GLY A 130 14.17 26.95 24.68
C GLY A 130 14.68 27.12 26.10
#